data_AF-A0AA88F614-F1
#
_entry.id   AF-A0AA88F614-F1
#
_cell.length_a   1.000
_cell.length_b   1.000
_cell.length_c   1.000
_cell.angle_alpha   90.00
_cell.angle_beta   90.00
_cell.angle_gamma   90.00
#
_symmetry.space_group_name_H-M   'P 1'
#
loop_
_entity.id
_entity.type
_entity.pdbx_description
1 polymer ?
#
loop_
_entity_poly.entity_id
_entity_poly.type
_entity_poly.pdbx_seq_one_letter_code
_entity_poly.pdbx_strand_id
1 'polypeptide(L)'
;MRLFRAAVAMLTRFAGSAAANGCSDAVDAYNSATSEISGYLRRYVGCVENSQGADDCSSEFRRLRNAQSDFETAVSNYQMYDCR
;
A
#
# COMPACT_ATOMS: atom_id res chain seq x y z
N MET A 1 -30.87 17.62 48.85
CA MET A 1 -29.88 18.68 48.58
C MET A 1 -28.77 18.11 47.68
N ARG A 2 -28.68 18.64 46.45
CA ARG A 2 -27.50 18.78 45.55
C ARG A 2 -26.56 17.55 45.40
N LEU A 3 -26.74 16.70 44.38
CA LEU A 3 -26.15 16.81 43.02
C LEU A 3 -24.66 17.15 42.99
N PHE A 4 -23.82 16.16 42.63
CA PHE A 4 -22.71 16.36 41.70
C PHE A 4 -22.61 15.15 40.76
N ARG A 5 -23.26 15.28 39.60
CA ARG A 5 -22.87 14.58 38.38
C ARG A 5 -21.55 15.22 37.92
N ALA A 6 -20.51 14.42 37.67
CA ALA A 6 -19.41 14.84 36.82
C ALA A 6 -19.16 13.71 35.82
N ALA A 7 -19.42 14.03 34.56
CA ALA A 7 -19.48 13.11 33.44
C ALA A 7 -18.09 12.50 33.17
N VAL A 8 -18.05 11.18 33.08
CA VAL A 8 -17.01 10.47 32.34
C VAL A 8 -17.22 10.74 30.85
N ALA A 9 -16.09 10.78 30.14
CA ALA A 9 -15.97 10.77 28.68
C ALA A 9 -16.18 12.10 27.96
N MET A 10 -15.06 12.79 27.73
CA MET A 10 -14.75 13.29 26.39
C MET A 10 -13.31 13.76 26.39
N LEU A 11 -12.44 13.05 25.66
CA LEU A 11 -11.26 13.58 24.96
C LEU A 11 -10.54 12.40 24.26
N THR A 12 -11.26 11.65 23.44
CA THR A 12 -10.62 10.81 22.43
C THR A 12 -11.26 11.09 21.10
N ARG A 13 -10.42 11.52 20.14
CA ARG A 13 -10.62 11.64 18.68
C ARG A 13 -10.56 13.08 18.15
N PHE A 14 -9.38 13.66 18.18
CA PHE A 14 -8.98 14.73 17.23
C PHE A 14 -7.84 14.27 16.30
N ALA A 15 -7.77 12.96 15.98
CA ALA A 15 -6.83 12.41 14.98
C ALA A 15 -7.49 12.16 13.61
N GLY A 16 -8.73 12.61 13.39
CA GLY A 16 -9.54 12.17 12.25
C GLY A 16 -9.20 12.82 10.90
N SER A 17 -8.70 14.05 10.86
CA SER A 17 -8.61 14.81 9.61
C SER A 17 -7.29 14.61 8.86
N ALA A 18 -6.16 14.48 9.55
CA ALA A 18 -4.87 14.17 8.92
C ALA A 18 -4.79 12.70 8.47
N ALA A 19 -5.38 11.79 9.25
CA ALA A 19 -5.49 10.38 8.89
C ALA A 19 -6.43 10.17 7.69
N ALA A 20 -7.56 10.91 7.60
CA ALA A 20 -8.49 10.79 6.49
C ALA A 20 -7.89 11.19 5.13
N ASN A 21 -7.16 12.32 5.05
CA ASN A 21 -6.53 12.74 3.80
C ASN A 21 -5.35 11.84 3.41
N GLY A 22 -4.50 11.45 4.38
CA GLY A 22 -3.42 10.50 4.12
C GLY A 22 -3.92 9.13 3.66
N CYS A 23 -5.15 8.78 4.03
CA CYS A 23 -5.74 7.52 3.61
C CYS A 23 -6.16 7.48 2.13
N SER A 24 -6.74 8.56 1.60
CA SER A 24 -7.09 8.60 0.17
C SER A 24 -5.86 8.41 -0.72
N ASP A 25 -4.78 9.15 -0.43
CA ASP A 25 -3.54 9.04 -1.18
C ASP A 25 -2.90 7.65 -1.03
N ALA A 26 -2.96 7.05 0.16
CA ALA A 26 -2.43 5.71 0.40
C ALA A 26 -3.25 4.61 -0.30
N VAL A 27 -4.57 4.76 -0.40
CA VAL A 27 -5.43 3.85 -1.19
C VAL A 27 -5.06 3.92 -2.67
N ASP A 28 -4.91 5.13 -3.21
CA ASP A 28 -4.55 5.32 -4.62
C ASP A 28 -3.17 4.74 -4.92
N ALA A 29 -2.18 5.02 -4.07
CA ALA A 29 -0.84 4.46 -4.18
C ALA A 29 -0.84 2.93 -4.08
N TYR A 30 -1.60 2.35 -3.14
CA TYR A 30 -1.76 0.90 -2.99
C TYR A 30 -2.35 0.26 -4.25
N ASN A 31 -3.42 0.85 -4.80
CA ASN A 31 -4.07 0.35 -6.01
C ASN A 31 -3.16 0.43 -7.23
N SER A 32 -2.44 1.55 -7.39
CA SER A 32 -1.46 1.73 -8.47
C SER A 32 -0.34 0.69 -8.37
N ALA A 33 0.29 0.57 -7.20
CA ALA A 33 1.37 -0.39 -6.98
C ALA A 33 0.91 -1.84 -7.17
N THR A 34 -0.33 -2.17 -6.77
CA THR A 34 -0.95 -3.50 -7.02
C THR A 34 -1.08 -3.79 -8.51
N SER A 35 -1.50 -2.81 -9.30
CA SER A 35 -1.59 -2.94 -10.76
C SER A 35 -0.22 -3.14 -11.40
N GLU A 36 0.78 -2.35 -10.97
CA GLU A 36 2.14 -2.41 -11.48
C GLU A 36 2.83 -3.73 -11.15
N ILE A 37 2.81 -4.17 -9.88
CA ILE A 37 3.43 -5.43 -9.48
C ILE A 37 2.82 -6.61 -10.23
N SER A 38 1.49 -6.61 -10.40
CA SER A 38 0.79 -7.64 -11.17
C SER A 38 1.18 -7.62 -12.65
N GLY A 39 1.36 -6.43 -13.23
CA GLY A 39 1.79 -6.26 -14.62
C GLY A 39 3.22 -6.78 -14.85
N TYR A 40 4.16 -6.40 -13.98
CA TYR A 40 5.55 -6.83 -14.09
C TYR A 40 5.74 -8.31 -13.77
N LEU A 41 4.95 -8.88 -12.85
CA LEU A 41 4.99 -10.31 -12.57
C LEU A 41 4.61 -11.14 -13.81
N ARG A 42 3.57 -10.73 -14.54
CA ARG A 42 3.17 -11.41 -15.80
C ARG A 42 4.26 -11.32 -16.86
N ARG A 43 4.94 -10.16 -16.99
CA ARG A 43 6.05 -9.99 -17.94
C ARG A 43 7.27 -10.84 -17.56
N TYR A 44 7.60 -10.88 -16.27
CA TYR A 44 8.64 -11.74 -15.73
C TYR A 44 8.39 -13.21 -16.09
N VAL A 45 7.19 -13.72 -15.76
CA VAL A 45 6.80 -15.10 -16.04
C VAL A 45 6.86 -15.36 -17.54
N GLY A 46 6.27 -14.48 -18.35
CA GLY A 46 6.29 -14.61 -19.80
C GLY A 46 7.71 -14.63 -20.39
N CYS A 47 8.64 -13.85 -19.86
CA CYS A 47 10.03 -13.89 -20.33
C CYS A 47 10.70 -15.21 -19.94
N VAL A 48 10.62 -15.61 -18.66
CA VAL A 48 11.28 -16.83 -18.17
C VAL A 48 10.76 -18.08 -18.89
N GLU A 49 9.44 -18.21 -19.02
CA GLU A 49 8.81 -19.38 -19.65
C GLU A 49 9.10 -19.47 -21.15
N ASN A 50 9.07 -18.35 -21.88
CA ASN A 50 9.29 -18.36 -23.32
C ASN A 50 10.78 -18.39 -23.71
N SER A 51 11.66 -17.85 -22.86
CA SER A 51 13.08 -17.72 -23.17
C SER A 51 13.79 -19.05 -23.34
N GLN A 52 13.36 -20.10 -22.62
CA GLN A 52 14.08 -21.38 -22.50
C GLN A 52 15.58 -21.21 -22.15
N GLY A 53 15.93 -20.10 -21.48
CA GLY A 53 17.31 -19.74 -21.14
C GLY A 53 18.10 -19.02 -22.24
N ALA A 54 17.49 -18.67 -23.37
CA ALA A 54 18.14 -17.99 -24.49
C ALA A 54 17.99 -16.45 -24.46
N ASP A 55 16.90 -15.94 -23.89
CA ASP A 55 16.63 -14.49 -23.83
C ASP A 55 17.19 -13.84 -22.56
N ASP A 56 17.71 -12.60 -22.69
CA ASP A 56 18.09 -11.78 -21.53
C ASP A 56 16.85 -11.15 -20.88
N CYS A 57 16.33 -11.81 -19.85
CA CYS A 57 15.21 -11.32 -19.03
C CYS A 57 15.62 -10.30 -17.94
N SER A 58 16.87 -9.83 -17.90
CA SER A 58 17.39 -8.95 -16.82
C SER A 58 16.62 -7.65 -16.64
N SER A 59 15.98 -7.14 -17.70
CA SER A 59 15.15 -5.95 -17.65
C SER A 59 13.85 -6.21 -16.88
N GLU A 60 13.17 -7.32 -17.14
CA GLU A 60 11.96 -7.72 -16.43
C GLU A 60 12.25 -8.07 -14.97
N PHE A 61 13.43 -8.64 -14.68
CA PHE A 61 13.87 -8.92 -13.30
C PHE A 61 14.04 -7.63 -12.50
N ARG A 62 14.70 -6.62 -13.11
CA ARG A 62 14.90 -5.30 -12.49
C ARG A 62 13.57 -4.59 -12.27
N ARG A 63 12.69 -4.59 -13.28
CA ARG A 63 11.36 -3.97 -13.20
C ARG A 63 10.50 -4.60 -12.10
N LEU A 64 10.44 -5.93 -12.04
CA LEU A 64 9.69 -6.64 -11.02
C LEU A 64 10.21 -6.32 -9.60
N ARG A 65 11.53 -6.31 -9.41
CA ARG A 65 12.11 -5.98 -8.10
C ARG A 65 11.80 -4.55 -7.66
N ASN A 66 11.85 -3.59 -8.57
CA ASN A 66 11.51 -2.21 -8.24
C ASN A 66 10.03 -2.10 -7.86
N ALA A 67 9.14 -2.67 -8.68
CA ALA A 67 7.70 -2.68 -8.38
C ALA A 67 7.37 -3.40 -7.06
N GLN A 68 8.14 -4.44 -6.69
CA GLN A 68 7.99 -5.12 -5.40
C GLN A 68 8.33 -4.17 -4.24
N SER A 69 9.42 -3.41 -4.35
CA SER A 69 9.80 -2.41 -3.34
C SER A 69 8.74 -1.30 -3.21
N ASP A 70 8.17 -0.85 -4.33
CA ASP A 70 7.13 0.17 -4.36
C ASP A 70 5.82 -0.37 -3.74
N PHE A 71 5.47 -1.61 -4.05
CA PHE A 71 4.31 -2.29 -3.46
C PHE A 71 4.45 -2.48 -1.95
N GLU A 72 5.60 -2.91 -1.45
CA GLU A 72 5.87 -3.04 -0.01
C GLU A 72 5.75 -1.68 0.70
N THR A 73 6.25 -0.62 0.09
CA THR A 73 6.11 0.75 0.59
C THR A 73 4.64 1.18 0.64
N ALA A 74 3.88 0.94 -0.42
CA ALA A 74 2.46 1.27 -0.49
C ALA A 74 1.62 0.50 0.53
N VAL A 75 1.90 -0.79 0.73
CA VAL A 75 1.29 -1.62 1.80
C VAL A 75 1.58 -1.03 3.17
N SER A 76 2.83 -0.68 3.46
CA SER A 76 3.22 -0.07 4.73
C SER A 76 2.47 1.24 4.98
N ASN A 77 2.37 2.10 3.98
CA ASN A 77 1.65 3.38 4.09
C ASN A 77 0.14 3.16 4.31
N TYR A 78 -0.48 2.28 3.53
CA TYR A 78 -1.89 1.93 3.67
C TYR A 78 -2.22 1.41 5.08
N GLN A 79 -1.33 0.59 5.66
CA GLN A 79 -1.47 0.09 7.03
C GLN A 79 -1.22 1.18 8.08
N MET A 80 -0.24 2.05 7.86
CA MET A 80 0.09 3.14 8.78
C MET A 80 -1.08 4.11 8.97
N TYR A 81 -1.81 4.41 7.90
CA TYR A 81 -3.00 5.28 7.96
C TYR A 81 -4.27 4.56 8.46
N ASP A 82 -4.18 3.26 8.78
CA ASP A 82 -5.32 2.42 9.21
C ASP A 82 -6.51 2.53 8.25
N CYS A 83 -6.24 2.45 6.95
CA CYS A 83 -7.23 2.59 5.88
C CYS A 83 -8.24 1.43 5.74
N ARG A 84 -8.38 0.60 6.78
CA ARG A 84 -9.17 -0.63 6.78
C ARG A 84 -10.65 -0.39 7.02
#